data_AF-A0A516GLA4-F1
#
_entry.id   AF-A0A516GLA4-F1
#
_cell.length_a   1.000
_cell.length_b   1.000
_cell.length_c   1.000
_cell.angle_alpha   90.00
_cell.angle_beta   90.00
_cell.angle_gamma   90.00
#
_symmetry.space_group_name_H-M   'P 1'
#
loop_
_entity.id
_entity.type
_entity.pdbx_description
1 polymer ?
#
loop_
_entity_poly.entity_id
_entity_poly.type
_entity_poly.pdbx_seq_one_letter_code
_entity_poly.pdbx_strand_id
1 'polypeptide(L)'
;MKQLSLFIFLLLLSWGMEIQLLSYYFEDLTAERHLHLFLGMSGTLLYLIPILIILFYLSRKLSVSFPFILLALFVGWSIAAPLSMEVNTWVDGQLQQILSADIYQAWIDTFSAPFAEEFLKASTGVWVLFLLKEKRLSAAMLVGAASGLGFQLAEDMYYIAGESYLDVNNTYPELINRLSGALASHWLYTSIVVVGIMWLIQTHFKPKSILPYIYVLAPVALHFFWNSPFNASQSIFSPISATLSAITLYLGCHVYQHVILADPFDK
;
A
#
# COMPACT_ATOMS: atom_id res chain seq x y z
N MET A 1 18.44 -8.24 -21.67
CA MET A 1 17.54 -7.38 -20.85
C MET A 1 16.44 -8.15 -20.11
N LYS A 2 15.65 -9.04 -20.74
CA LYS A 2 14.56 -9.76 -20.04
C LYS A 2 15.03 -10.69 -18.89
N GLN A 3 16.15 -11.39 -19.07
CA GLN A 3 16.67 -12.31 -18.04
C GLN A 3 17.21 -11.57 -16.81
N LEU A 4 17.88 -10.43 -16.99
CA LEU A 4 18.38 -9.61 -15.89
C LEU A 4 17.22 -9.00 -15.08
N SER A 5 16.18 -8.46 -15.74
CA SER A 5 15.00 -7.93 -15.04
C SER A 5 14.29 -9.01 -14.24
N LEU A 6 14.10 -10.21 -14.81
CA LEU A 6 13.53 -11.34 -14.08
C LEU A 6 14.41 -11.77 -12.90
N PHE A 7 15.73 -11.80 -13.08
CA PHE A 7 16.66 -12.14 -12.00
C PHE A 7 16.59 -11.12 -10.85
N ILE A 8 16.61 -9.82 -11.13
CA ILE A 8 16.47 -8.76 -10.12
C ILE A 8 15.12 -8.88 -9.41
N PHE A 9 14.05 -9.15 -10.15
CA PHE A 9 12.71 -9.36 -9.58
C PHE A 9 12.71 -10.52 -8.58
N LEU A 10 13.29 -11.66 -8.96
CA LEU A 10 13.37 -12.84 -8.09
C LEU A 10 14.29 -12.59 -6.88
N LEU A 11 15.41 -11.90 -7.07
CA LEU A 11 16.32 -11.53 -5.99
C LEU A 11 15.63 -10.68 -4.93
N LEU A 12 14.92 -9.62 -5.35
CA LEU A 12 14.19 -8.74 -4.45
C LEU A 12 13.06 -9.47 -3.74
N LEU A 13 12.35 -10.35 -4.45
CA LEU A 13 11.29 -11.18 -3.88
C LEU A 13 11.83 -12.13 -2.81
N SER A 14 12.98 -12.77 -3.04
CA SER A 14 13.61 -13.64 -2.03
C SER A 14 14.13 -12.85 -0.83
N TRP A 15 14.83 -11.74 -1.06
CA TRP A 15 15.39 -10.90 0.00
C TRP A 15 14.30 -10.31 0.90
N GLY A 16 13.25 -9.73 0.32
CA GLY A 16 12.23 -9.11 1.15
C GLY A 16 11.28 -10.12 1.79
N MET A 17 11.12 -11.33 1.25
CA MET A 17 10.48 -12.44 1.98
C MET A 17 11.28 -12.81 3.24
N GLU A 18 12.61 -12.87 3.14
CA GLU A 18 13.48 -13.11 4.29
C GLU A 18 13.30 -12.03 5.36
N ILE A 19 13.35 -10.74 4.96
CA ILE A 19 13.09 -9.62 5.89
C ILE A 19 11.75 -9.78 6.57
N GLN A 20 10.67 -10.00 5.82
CA GLN A 20 9.34 -10.12 6.40
C GLN A 20 9.26 -11.25 7.42
N LEU A 21 9.83 -12.42 7.12
CA LEU A 21 9.81 -13.56 8.05
C LEU A 21 10.65 -13.28 9.31
N LEU A 22 11.78 -12.61 9.16
CA LEU A 22 12.65 -12.25 10.28
C LEU A 22 12.07 -11.12 11.14
N SER A 23 11.28 -10.20 10.58
CA SER A 23 10.61 -9.12 11.33
C SER A 23 9.63 -9.61 12.40
N TYR A 24 9.20 -10.88 12.32
CA TYR A 24 8.31 -11.49 13.31
C TYR A 24 9.01 -12.52 14.20
N TYR A 25 10.33 -12.68 14.03
CA TYR A 25 11.14 -13.51 14.89
C TYR A 25 11.60 -12.71 16.10
N PHE A 26 11.08 -13.08 17.27
CA PHE A 26 11.44 -12.48 18.55
C PHE A 26 12.07 -13.56 19.43
N GLU A 27 13.31 -13.32 19.87
CA GLU A 27 13.96 -14.15 20.89
C GLU A 27 13.22 -13.95 22.23
N ASP A 28 12.87 -15.05 22.90
CA ASP A 28 12.28 -15.08 24.26
C ASP A 28 10.85 -14.50 24.46
N LEU A 29 9.92 -14.75 23.54
CA LEU A 29 8.50 -14.46 23.79
C LEU A 29 7.83 -15.47 24.74
N THR A 30 7.05 -14.96 25.69
CA THR A 30 6.16 -15.80 26.51
C THR A 30 5.03 -16.39 25.65
N ALA A 31 4.47 -17.53 26.08
CA ALA A 31 3.35 -18.16 25.38
C ALA A 31 2.14 -17.22 25.24
N GLU A 32 1.91 -16.35 26.22
CA GLU A 32 0.88 -15.32 26.19
C GLU A 32 1.13 -14.32 25.06
N ARG A 33 2.34 -13.74 24.98
CA ARG A 33 2.67 -12.77 23.93
C ARG A 33 2.59 -13.38 22.52
N HIS A 34 2.99 -14.65 22.36
CA HIS A 34 2.81 -15.36 21.10
C HIS A 34 1.33 -15.49 20.71
N LEU A 35 0.44 -15.76 21.67
CA LEU A 35 -1.00 -15.83 21.41
C LEU A 35 -1.55 -14.48 20.96
N HIS A 36 -1.21 -13.40 21.65
CA HIS A 36 -1.65 -12.06 21.29
C HIS A 36 -1.12 -11.62 19.92
N LEU A 37 0.17 -11.87 19.64
CA LEU A 37 0.77 -11.63 18.34
C LEU A 37 0.00 -12.34 17.22
N PHE A 38 -0.23 -13.65 17.39
CA PHE A 38 -0.95 -14.46 16.41
C PHE A 38 -2.39 -13.98 16.19
N LEU A 39 -3.13 -13.69 17.27
CA LEU A 39 -4.51 -13.21 17.20
C LEU A 39 -4.59 -11.80 16.61
N GLY A 40 -3.68 -10.91 16.99
CA GLY A 40 -3.57 -9.55 16.45
C GLY A 40 -3.34 -9.58 14.95
N MET A 41 -2.33 -10.32 14.49
CA MET A 41 -2.05 -10.48 13.06
C MET A 41 -3.20 -11.14 12.31
N SER A 42 -3.83 -12.17 12.89
CA SER A 42 -5.01 -12.82 12.30
C SER A 42 -6.20 -11.86 12.18
N GLY A 43 -6.26 -10.81 13.00
CA GLY A 43 -7.27 -9.75 12.88
C GLY A 43 -7.24 -9.01 11.53
N THR A 44 -6.09 -8.94 10.87
CA THR A 44 -5.97 -8.35 9.51
C THR A 44 -6.83 -9.08 8.46
N LEU A 45 -7.20 -10.35 8.72
CA LEU A 45 -8.11 -11.11 7.87
C LEU A 45 -9.49 -10.45 7.73
N LEU A 46 -9.90 -9.63 8.69
CA LEU A 46 -11.19 -8.92 8.67
C LEU A 46 -11.32 -7.95 7.51
N TYR A 47 -10.24 -7.34 7.03
CA TYR A 47 -10.25 -6.54 5.81
C TYR A 47 -9.70 -7.31 4.60
N LEU A 48 -8.69 -8.17 4.81
CA LEU A 48 -8.04 -8.89 3.71
C LEU A 48 -9.02 -9.79 2.96
N ILE A 49 -9.85 -10.57 3.68
CA ILE A 49 -10.78 -11.51 3.06
C ILE A 49 -11.85 -10.78 2.23
N PRO A 50 -12.57 -9.77 2.75
CA PRO A 50 -13.54 -9.03 1.94
C PRO A 50 -12.93 -8.38 0.70
N ILE A 51 -11.75 -7.76 0.81
CA ILE A 51 -11.09 -7.12 -0.33
C ILE A 51 -10.66 -8.17 -1.36
N LEU A 52 -10.11 -9.32 -0.94
CA LEU A 52 -9.77 -10.41 -1.85
C LEU A 52 -10.99 -10.98 -2.58
N ILE A 53 -12.14 -11.09 -1.90
CA ILE A 53 -13.40 -11.50 -2.53
C ILE A 53 -13.82 -10.49 -3.61
N ILE A 54 -13.72 -9.19 -3.32
CA ILE A 54 -14.00 -8.12 -4.29
C ILE A 54 -13.06 -8.21 -5.48
N LEU A 55 -11.75 -8.35 -5.24
CA LEU A 55 -10.75 -8.46 -6.30
C LEU A 55 -10.96 -9.71 -7.15
N PHE A 56 -11.30 -10.85 -6.54
CA PHE A 56 -11.64 -12.08 -7.25
C PHE A 56 -12.87 -11.90 -8.16
N TYR A 57 -13.94 -11.32 -7.61
CA TYR A 57 -15.15 -11.04 -8.38
C TYR A 57 -14.85 -10.12 -9.58
N LEU A 58 -14.11 -9.03 -9.34
CA LEU A 58 -13.75 -8.09 -10.41
C LEU A 58 -12.78 -8.69 -11.42
N SER A 59 -11.85 -9.55 -11.01
CA SER A 59 -10.92 -10.20 -11.93
C SER A 59 -11.67 -11.11 -12.92
N ARG A 60 -12.71 -11.81 -12.44
CA ARG A 60 -13.62 -12.59 -13.30
C ARG A 60 -14.41 -11.69 -14.25
N LYS A 61 -14.96 -10.59 -13.75
CA LYS A 61 -15.76 -9.64 -14.54
C LYS A 61 -14.94 -8.93 -15.63
N LEU A 62 -13.67 -8.62 -15.34
CA LEU A 62 -12.79 -7.84 -16.21
C LEU A 62 -11.81 -8.72 -17.01
N SER A 63 -11.97 -10.05 -16.95
CA SER A 63 -11.09 -11.01 -17.63
C SER A 63 -9.60 -10.77 -17.29
N VAL A 64 -9.31 -10.55 -16.01
CA VAL A 64 -7.96 -10.45 -15.46
C VAL A 64 -7.68 -11.74 -14.69
N SER A 65 -6.55 -12.37 -15.00
CA SER A 65 -6.15 -13.65 -14.37
C SER A 65 -5.95 -13.46 -12.87
N PHE A 66 -6.70 -14.19 -12.04
CA PHE A 66 -6.60 -14.09 -10.59
C PHE A 66 -5.21 -14.46 -10.03
N PRO A 67 -4.47 -15.45 -10.58
CA PRO A 67 -3.06 -15.65 -10.24
C PRO A 67 -2.18 -14.39 -10.36
N PHE A 68 -2.50 -13.46 -11.26
CA PHE A 68 -1.74 -12.21 -11.39
C PHE A 68 -2.06 -11.23 -10.26
N ILE A 69 -3.30 -11.27 -9.76
CA ILE A 69 -3.71 -10.52 -8.56
C ILE A 69 -2.95 -11.06 -7.35
N LEU A 70 -2.85 -12.38 -7.21
CA LEU A 70 -2.07 -13.01 -6.12
C LEU A 70 -0.57 -12.69 -6.22
N LEU A 71 0.01 -12.71 -7.42
CA LEU A 71 1.39 -12.30 -7.64
C LEU A 71 1.61 -10.83 -7.24
N ALA A 72 0.71 -9.93 -7.66
CA ALA A 72 0.79 -8.52 -7.31
C ALA A 72 0.72 -8.29 -5.80
N LEU A 73 -0.19 -8.97 -5.12
CA LEU A 73 -0.27 -8.97 -3.66
C LEU A 73 1.03 -9.44 -3.03
N PHE A 74 1.55 -10.57 -3.48
CA PHE A 74 2.78 -11.11 -2.92
C PHE A 74 3.98 -10.17 -3.16
N VAL A 75 4.06 -9.53 -4.31
CA VAL A 75 5.10 -8.53 -4.61
C VAL A 75 4.95 -7.27 -3.75
N GLY A 76 3.73 -6.82 -3.47
CA GLY A 76 3.49 -5.72 -2.53
C GLY A 76 4.03 -6.04 -1.13
N TRP A 77 3.74 -7.25 -0.65
CA TRP A 77 4.18 -7.73 0.65
C TRP A 77 5.69 -7.99 0.73
N SER A 78 6.27 -8.63 -0.29
CA SER A 78 7.67 -9.08 -0.28
C SER A 78 8.66 -8.08 -0.87
N ILE A 79 8.26 -7.15 -1.73
CA ILE A 79 9.19 -6.19 -2.35
C ILE A 79 8.88 -4.77 -1.90
N ALA A 80 7.65 -4.30 -2.11
CA ALA A 80 7.32 -2.90 -1.86
C ALA A 80 7.46 -2.53 -0.38
N ALA A 81 6.92 -3.34 0.53
CA ALA A 81 6.98 -3.05 1.97
C ALA A 81 8.41 -3.06 2.54
N PRO A 82 9.24 -4.11 2.36
CA PRO A 82 10.60 -4.12 2.90
C PRO A 82 11.48 -3.01 2.31
N LEU A 83 11.42 -2.77 1.00
CA LEU A 83 12.18 -1.68 0.40
C LEU A 83 11.74 -0.31 0.92
N SER A 84 10.45 -0.11 1.16
CA SER A 84 9.98 1.17 1.67
C SER A 84 10.42 1.38 3.11
N MET A 85 10.43 0.33 3.93
CA MET A 85 10.97 0.38 5.30
C MET A 85 12.44 0.82 5.32
N GLU A 86 13.27 0.25 4.44
CA GLU A 86 14.68 0.65 4.29
C GLU A 86 14.83 2.10 3.84
N VAL A 87 14.04 2.52 2.84
CA VAL A 87 14.09 3.90 2.32
C VAL A 87 13.60 4.89 3.37
N ASN A 88 12.51 4.59 4.08
CA ASN A 88 11.98 5.42 5.16
C ASN A 88 13.03 5.58 6.25
N THR A 89 13.63 4.49 6.73
CA THR A 89 14.71 4.51 7.74
C THR A 89 15.89 5.38 7.30
N TRP A 90 16.29 5.28 6.03
CA TRP A 90 17.37 6.09 5.49
C TRP A 90 16.98 7.59 5.44
N VAL A 91 15.79 7.92 4.94
CA VAL A 91 15.27 9.30 4.89
C VAL A 91 15.17 9.88 6.28
N ASP A 92 14.70 9.10 7.26
CA ASP A 92 14.55 9.54 8.63
C ASP A 92 15.89 9.96 9.23
N GLY A 93 16.93 9.15 9.02
CA GLY A 93 18.29 9.45 9.45
C GLY A 93 18.89 10.71 8.79
N GLN A 94 18.46 11.06 7.57
CA GLN A 94 18.85 12.34 6.94
C GLN A 94 18.07 13.52 7.53
N LEU A 95 16.76 13.38 7.69
CA LEU A 95 15.90 14.45 8.20
C LEU A 95 16.21 14.79 9.66
N GLN A 96 16.60 13.81 10.47
CA GLN A 96 17.04 14.02 11.85
C GLN A 96 18.23 14.98 11.96
N GLN A 97 19.09 15.04 10.93
CA GLN A 97 20.27 15.92 10.92
C GLN A 97 19.95 17.36 10.50
N ILE A 98 18.81 17.57 9.83
CA ILE A 98 18.47 18.84 9.18
C ILE A 98 17.34 19.56 9.93
N LEU A 99 16.38 18.82 10.48
CA LEU A 99 15.22 19.37 11.16
C LEU A 99 15.49 19.63 12.65
N SER A 100 14.86 20.66 13.21
CA SER A 100 14.80 20.84 14.66
C SER A 100 14.02 19.70 15.31
N ALA A 101 14.35 19.33 16.55
CA ALA A 101 13.71 18.24 17.29
C ALA A 101 12.17 18.29 17.26
N ASP A 102 11.57 19.46 17.49
CA ASP A 102 10.10 19.61 17.50
C ASP A 102 9.46 19.32 16.14
N ILE A 103 10.07 19.82 15.06
CA ILE A 103 9.60 19.58 13.69
C ILE A 103 9.81 18.11 13.32
N TYR A 104 10.97 17.55 13.66
CA TYR A 104 11.29 16.15 13.41
C TYR A 104 10.25 15.23 14.04
N GLN A 105 10.01 15.37 15.35
CA GLN A 105 9.07 14.51 16.08
C GLN A 105 7.63 14.62 15.56
N ALA A 106 7.23 15.79 15.06
CA ALA A 106 5.88 15.98 14.55
C ALA A 106 5.70 15.52 13.10
N TRP A 107 6.71 15.66 12.24
CA TRP A 107 6.54 15.55 10.78
C TRP A 107 7.32 14.42 10.11
N ILE A 108 8.09 13.63 10.86
CA ILE A 108 8.98 12.62 10.28
C ILE A 108 8.22 11.64 9.37
N ASP A 109 7.14 11.04 9.90
CA ASP A 109 6.27 10.11 9.16
C ASP A 109 5.59 10.77 7.95
N THR A 110 5.45 12.09 7.99
CA THR A 110 4.86 12.86 6.87
C THR A 110 5.84 13.04 5.72
N PHE A 111 7.14 13.18 6.02
CA PHE A 111 8.17 13.48 5.03
C PHE A 111 8.85 12.24 4.46
N SER A 112 8.87 11.12 5.18
CA SER A 112 9.47 9.87 4.70
C SER A 112 8.46 9.00 3.95
N ALA A 113 7.50 8.42 4.67
CA ALA A 113 6.61 7.37 4.19
C ALA A 113 5.85 7.71 2.88
N PRO A 114 5.16 8.86 2.73
CA PRO A 114 4.27 9.09 1.59
C PRO A 114 4.95 9.06 0.23
N PHE A 115 6.21 9.49 0.15
CA PHE A 115 6.92 9.56 -1.12
C PHE A 115 7.54 8.21 -1.48
N ALA A 116 8.27 7.61 -0.54
CA ALA A 116 8.96 6.35 -0.76
C ALA A 116 7.97 5.22 -1.00
N GLU A 117 6.95 5.11 -0.16
CA GLU A 117 6.02 4.00 -0.22
C GLU A 117 5.13 4.06 -1.44
N GLU A 118 4.50 5.20 -1.73
CA GLU A 118 3.61 5.31 -2.90
C GLU A 118 4.38 5.08 -4.20
N PHE A 119 5.64 5.54 -4.26
CA PHE A 119 6.51 5.26 -5.40
C PHE A 119 6.83 3.78 -5.54
N LEU A 120 7.22 3.09 -4.47
CA LEU A 120 7.61 1.67 -4.50
C LEU A 120 6.41 0.74 -4.71
N LYS A 121 5.27 1.02 -4.08
CA LYS A 121 4.00 0.33 -4.32
C LYS A 121 3.57 0.46 -5.78
N ALA A 122 3.57 1.67 -6.33
CA ALA A 122 3.21 1.88 -7.72
C ALA A 122 4.20 1.22 -8.69
N SER A 123 5.51 1.33 -8.42
CA SER A 123 6.57 0.75 -9.25
C SER A 123 6.46 -0.77 -9.33
N THR A 124 6.19 -1.44 -8.20
CA THR A 124 6.02 -2.89 -8.17
C THR A 124 4.75 -3.35 -8.87
N GLY A 125 3.62 -2.64 -8.70
CA GLY A 125 2.40 -2.89 -9.47
C GLY A 125 2.61 -2.76 -10.99
N VAL A 126 3.28 -1.69 -11.43
CA VAL A 126 3.63 -1.47 -12.84
C VAL A 126 4.60 -2.54 -13.36
N TRP A 127 5.57 -2.96 -12.55
CA TRP A 127 6.49 -4.02 -12.92
C TRP A 127 5.76 -5.35 -13.18
N VAL A 128 4.79 -5.71 -12.32
CA VAL A 128 3.94 -6.89 -12.54
C VAL A 128 3.18 -6.78 -13.87
N LEU A 129 2.57 -5.64 -14.19
CA LEU A 129 1.90 -5.43 -15.48
C LEU A 129 2.87 -5.62 -16.67
N PHE A 130 4.09 -5.09 -16.57
CA PHE A 130 5.09 -5.26 -17.63
C PHE A 130 5.60 -6.69 -17.81
N LEU A 131 5.80 -7.43 -16.71
CA LEU A 131 6.15 -8.86 -16.78
C LEU A 131 5.07 -9.66 -17.51
N LEU A 132 3.80 -9.29 -17.27
CA LEU A 132 2.63 -9.93 -17.85
C LEU A 132 2.26 -9.38 -19.24
N LYS A 133 2.92 -8.31 -19.69
CA LYS A 133 2.63 -7.55 -20.92
C LYS A 133 1.18 -7.06 -20.99
N GLU A 134 0.60 -6.77 -19.83
CA GLU A 134 -0.76 -6.28 -19.71
C GLU A 134 -0.76 -4.74 -19.70
N LYS A 135 -1.70 -4.15 -20.44
CA LYS A 135 -1.78 -2.69 -20.62
C LYS A 135 -3.16 -2.12 -20.27
N ARG A 136 -4.19 -2.96 -20.18
CA ARG A 136 -5.56 -2.49 -19.89
C ARG A 136 -5.59 -1.78 -18.55
N LEU A 137 -6.31 -0.65 -18.49
CA LEU A 137 -6.46 0.10 -17.24
C LEU A 137 -7.23 -0.71 -16.19
N SER A 138 -8.12 -1.62 -16.63
CA SER A 138 -8.83 -2.57 -15.76
C SER A 138 -7.90 -3.53 -15.02
N ALA A 139 -6.88 -4.04 -15.71
CA ALA A 139 -5.84 -4.83 -15.07
C ALA A 139 -4.94 -3.97 -14.19
N ALA A 140 -4.61 -2.74 -14.61
CA ALA A 140 -3.82 -1.80 -13.82
C ALA A 140 -4.49 -1.49 -12.47
N MET A 141 -5.81 -1.27 -12.47
CA MET A 141 -6.61 -1.07 -11.27
C MET A 141 -6.52 -2.27 -10.32
N LEU A 142 -6.73 -3.50 -10.82
CA LEU A 142 -6.73 -4.69 -9.96
C LEU A 142 -5.33 -5.08 -9.47
N VAL A 143 -4.30 -4.94 -10.31
CA VAL A 143 -2.91 -5.22 -9.95
C VAL A 143 -2.39 -4.17 -8.96
N GLY A 144 -2.68 -2.89 -9.18
CA GLY A 144 -2.36 -1.82 -8.24
C GLY A 144 -3.05 -2.03 -6.89
N ALA A 145 -4.34 -2.36 -6.91
CA ALA A 145 -5.09 -2.71 -5.70
C ALA A 145 -4.47 -3.85 -4.92
N ALA A 146 -4.12 -4.95 -5.60
CA ALA A 146 -3.51 -6.10 -4.97
C ALA A 146 -2.11 -5.79 -4.41
N SER A 147 -1.27 -5.07 -5.17
CA SER A 147 0.06 -4.66 -4.71
C SER A 147 -0.01 -3.77 -3.46
N GLY A 148 -0.90 -2.78 -3.45
CA GLY A 148 -1.12 -1.95 -2.26
C GLY A 148 -1.69 -2.74 -1.08
N LEU A 149 -2.53 -3.74 -1.33
CA LEU A 149 -3.06 -4.63 -0.28
C LEU A 149 -1.98 -5.50 0.34
N GLY A 150 -1.04 -6.01 -0.46
CA GLY A 150 0.11 -6.76 0.03
C GLY A 150 1.03 -5.90 0.91
N PHE A 151 1.27 -4.66 0.49
CA PHE A 151 2.00 -3.68 1.28
C PHE A 151 1.30 -3.41 2.61
N GLN A 152 0.00 -3.11 2.56
CA GLN A 152 -0.82 -2.86 3.75
C GLN A 152 -0.77 -4.03 4.74
N LEU A 153 -0.87 -5.26 4.23
CA LEU A 153 -0.78 -6.45 5.07
C LEU A 153 0.55 -6.54 5.81
N ALA A 154 1.66 -6.29 5.10
CA ALA A 154 2.99 -6.27 5.69
C ALA A 154 3.14 -5.17 6.76
N GLU A 155 2.69 -3.96 6.45
CA GLU A 155 2.77 -2.83 7.37
C GLU A 155 1.93 -3.07 8.63
N ASP A 156 0.65 -3.43 8.47
CA ASP A 156 -0.25 -3.67 9.59
C ASP A 156 0.29 -4.78 10.50
N MET A 157 0.81 -5.86 9.91
CA MET A 157 1.43 -6.95 10.68
C MET A 157 2.69 -6.48 11.42
N TYR A 158 3.52 -5.65 10.81
CA TYR A 158 4.72 -5.09 11.43
C TYR A 158 4.38 -4.26 12.67
N TYR A 159 3.43 -3.34 12.58
CA TYR A 159 3.03 -2.51 13.72
C TYR A 159 2.37 -3.33 14.84
N ILE A 160 1.46 -4.25 14.48
CA ILE A 160 0.85 -5.16 15.47
C ILE A 160 1.91 -6.02 16.15
N ALA A 161 2.93 -6.48 15.41
CA ALA A 161 4.04 -7.24 15.97
C ALA A 161 4.85 -6.42 16.97
N GLY A 162 5.19 -5.19 16.60
CA GLY A 162 5.92 -4.25 17.44
C GLY A 162 5.22 -4.01 18.78
N GLU A 163 3.92 -3.68 18.76
CA GLU A 163 3.15 -3.49 19.99
C GLU A 163 3.05 -4.78 20.81
N SER A 164 2.82 -5.93 20.17
CA SER A 164 2.76 -7.22 20.88
C SER A 164 4.06 -7.58 21.59
N TYR A 165 5.20 -7.13 21.05
CA TYR A 165 6.51 -7.32 21.64
C TYR A 165 6.79 -6.31 22.78
N LEU A 166 6.44 -5.03 22.59
CA LEU A 166 6.70 -3.96 23.56
C LEU A 166 5.71 -4.00 24.74
N ASP A 167 4.41 -3.92 24.46
CA ASP A 167 3.32 -3.96 25.44
C ASP A 167 2.10 -4.68 24.85
N VAL A 168 1.88 -5.92 25.29
CA VAL A 168 0.79 -6.79 24.83
C VAL A 168 -0.62 -6.18 25.00
N ASN A 169 -0.78 -5.20 25.90
CA ASN A 169 -2.05 -4.49 26.06
C ASN A 169 -2.39 -3.60 24.86
N ASN A 170 -1.39 -3.19 24.08
CA ASN A 170 -1.55 -2.34 22.90
C ASN A 170 -1.80 -3.12 21.61
N THR A 171 -1.62 -4.45 21.60
CA THR A 171 -1.85 -5.29 20.41
C THR A 171 -3.24 -5.08 19.79
N TYR A 172 -4.29 -5.10 20.60
CA TYR A 172 -5.66 -4.96 20.09
C TYR A 172 -6.05 -3.50 19.80
N PRO A 173 -5.71 -2.50 20.64
CA PRO A 173 -5.82 -1.11 20.25
C PRO A 173 -5.18 -0.81 18.90
N GLU A 174 -3.98 -1.32 18.65
CA GLU A 174 -3.28 -1.14 17.38
C GLU A 174 -3.99 -1.86 16.23
N LEU A 175 -4.44 -3.10 16.43
CA LEU A 175 -5.29 -3.78 15.44
C LEU A 175 -6.54 -2.96 15.10
N ILE A 176 -7.26 -2.42 16.08
CA ILE A 176 -8.46 -1.60 15.85
C ILE A 176 -8.11 -0.32 15.10
N ASN A 177 -6.99 0.32 15.44
CA ASN A 177 -6.47 1.49 14.74
C ASN A 177 -6.25 1.17 13.25
N ARG A 178 -5.57 0.06 12.93
CA ARG A 178 -5.34 -0.39 11.54
C ARG A 178 -6.64 -0.73 10.82
N LEU A 179 -7.56 -1.44 11.47
CA LEU A 179 -8.87 -1.76 10.90
C LEU A 179 -9.71 -0.52 10.57
N SER A 180 -9.60 0.54 11.37
CA SER A 180 -10.38 1.77 11.18
C SER A 180 -10.03 2.50 9.87
N GLY A 181 -8.77 2.45 9.44
CA GLY A 181 -8.29 3.04 8.18
C GLY A 181 -8.29 2.09 6.98
N ALA A 182 -8.41 0.77 7.21
CA ALA A 182 -8.12 -0.27 6.22
C ALA A 182 -8.94 -0.19 4.92
N LEU A 183 -10.14 0.40 4.95
CA LEU A 183 -11.01 0.48 3.78
C LEU A 183 -10.49 1.49 2.73
N ALA A 184 -9.87 2.58 3.16
CA ALA A 184 -9.51 3.73 2.33
C ALA A 184 -8.00 4.04 2.39
N SER A 185 -7.18 2.98 2.42
CA SER A 185 -5.73 3.02 2.64
C SER A 185 -4.95 2.57 1.39
N HIS A 186 -3.77 1.95 1.60
CA HIS A 186 -2.78 1.69 0.56
C HIS A 186 -3.28 0.89 -0.64
N TRP A 187 -4.18 -0.08 -0.46
CA TRP A 187 -4.73 -0.84 -1.59
C TRP A 187 -5.45 0.09 -2.57
N LEU A 188 -6.23 1.05 -2.07
CA LEU A 188 -6.97 1.98 -2.92
C LEU A 188 -6.06 3.08 -3.49
N TYR A 189 -5.14 3.61 -2.68
CA TYR A 189 -4.10 4.55 -3.14
C TYR A 189 -3.31 3.97 -4.33
N THR A 190 -2.78 2.76 -4.17
CA THR A 190 -1.95 2.12 -5.19
C THR A 190 -2.74 1.81 -6.44
N SER A 191 -4.00 1.39 -6.32
CA SER A 191 -4.93 1.21 -7.45
C SER A 191 -5.06 2.50 -8.28
N ILE A 192 -5.30 3.63 -7.60
CA ILE A 192 -5.47 4.93 -8.25
C ILE A 192 -4.16 5.36 -8.93
N VAL A 193 -3.02 5.31 -8.23
CA VAL A 193 -1.71 5.70 -8.79
C VAL A 193 -1.35 4.86 -10.01
N VAL A 194 -1.48 3.53 -9.92
CA VAL A 194 -1.08 2.63 -11.01
C VAL A 194 -1.95 2.84 -12.26
N VAL A 195 -3.25 3.10 -12.10
CA VAL A 195 -4.11 3.51 -13.24
C VAL A 195 -3.63 4.83 -13.84
N GLY A 196 -3.34 5.84 -13.01
CA GLY A 196 -2.81 7.13 -13.47
C GLY A 196 -1.51 6.98 -14.26
N ILE A 197 -0.54 6.21 -13.74
CA ILE A 197 0.73 5.93 -14.42
C ILE A 197 0.51 5.19 -15.74
N MET A 198 -0.29 4.12 -15.74
CA MET A 198 -0.54 3.35 -16.97
C MET A 198 -1.24 4.18 -18.03
N TRP A 199 -2.14 5.08 -17.64
CA TRP A 199 -2.79 6.01 -18.57
C TRP A 199 -1.79 7.04 -19.12
N LEU A 200 -0.89 7.59 -18.30
CA LEU A 200 0.19 8.45 -18.76
C LEU A 200 1.12 7.74 -19.74
N ILE A 201 1.52 6.50 -19.44
CA ILE A 201 2.38 5.69 -20.32
C ILE A 201 1.70 5.46 -21.67
N GLN A 202 0.42 5.08 -21.67
CA GLN A 202 -0.35 4.83 -22.91
C GLN A 202 -0.54 6.09 -23.75
N THR A 203 -0.57 7.26 -23.13
CA THR A 203 -0.69 8.56 -23.81
C THR A 203 0.66 9.23 -24.07
N HIS A 204 1.77 8.51 -23.88
CA HIS A 204 3.13 9.06 -24.01
C HIS A 204 3.34 10.35 -23.22
N PHE A 205 2.77 10.40 -22.00
CA PHE A 205 2.81 11.53 -21.09
C PHE A 205 2.18 12.82 -21.64
N LYS A 206 1.29 12.70 -22.65
CA LYS A 206 0.54 13.80 -23.25
C LYS A 206 -0.98 13.51 -23.25
N PRO A 207 -1.59 13.22 -22.08
CA PRO A 207 -3.03 12.98 -22.02
C PRO A 207 -3.80 14.26 -22.33
N LYS A 208 -4.99 14.11 -22.93
CA LYS A 208 -5.91 15.24 -23.17
C LYS A 208 -6.67 15.66 -21.90
N SER A 209 -6.57 14.88 -20.83
CA SER A 209 -7.24 15.10 -19.55
C SER A 209 -6.20 15.31 -18.45
N ILE A 210 -6.54 16.11 -17.44
CA ILE A 210 -5.72 16.30 -16.22
C ILE A 210 -5.80 15.10 -15.26
N LEU A 211 -6.82 14.25 -15.41
CA LEU A 211 -7.11 13.14 -14.49
C LEU A 211 -5.93 12.18 -14.22
N PRO A 212 -5.11 11.76 -15.21
CA PRO A 212 -3.99 10.87 -14.92
C PRO A 212 -2.99 11.49 -13.94
N TYR A 213 -2.77 12.81 -14.05
CA TYR A 213 -1.90 13.53 -13.11
C TYR A 213 -2.52 13.60 -11.71
N ILE A 214 -3.83 13.84 -11.62
CA ILE A 214 -4.55 13.80 -10.35
C ILE A 214 -4.44 12.42 -9.71
N TYR A 215 -4.62 11.34 -10.47
CA TYR A 215 -4.50 9.98 -9.96
C TYR A 215 -3.09 9.64 -9.45
N VAL A 216 -2.05 10.23 -10.03
CA VAL A 216 -0.67 10.03 -9.54
C VAL A 216 -0.40 10.85 -8.29
N LEU A 217 -0.83 12.12 -8.26
CA LEU A 217 -0.45 13.05 -7.20
C LEU A 217 -1.36 12.98 -5.97
N ALA A 218 -2.66 12.72 -6.15
CA ALA A 218 -3.63 12.76 -5.06
C ALA A 218 -3.34 11.71 -3.98
N PRO A 219 -3.01 10.44 -4.30
CA PRO A 219 -2.70 9.44 -3.27
C PRO A 219 -1.46 9.81 -2.42
N VAL A 220 -0.43 10.38 -3.03
CA VAL A 220 0.76 10.89 -2.30
C VAL A 220 0.35 12.01 -1.36
N ALA A 221 -0.48 12.97 -1.82
CA ALA A 221 -0.98 14.05 -0.99
C ALA A 221 -1.89 13.55 0.14
N LEU A 222 -2.78 12.60 -0.14
CA LEU A 222 -3.68 12.01 0.86
C LEU A 222 -2.90 11.28 1.94
N HIS A 223 -1.89 10.50 1.57
CA HIS A 223 -1.00 9.83 2.49
C HIS A 223 -0.17 10.83 3.31
N PHE A 224 0.35 11.89 2.67
CA PHE A 224 1.00 13.00 3.39
C PHE A 224 0.08 13.59 4.47
N PHE A 225 -1.16 13.95 4.14
CA PHE A 225 -2.08 14.49 5.14
C PHE A 225 -2.47 13.46 6.20
N TRP A 226 -2.55 12.18 5.85
CA TRP A 226 -2.82 11.11 6.80
C TRP A 226 -1.75 11.01 7.89
N ASN A 227 -0.47 11.11 7.52
CA ASN A 227 0.67 11.08 8.44
C ASN A 227 1.04 12.45 9.02
N SER A 228 0.29 13.50 8.68
CA SER A 228 0.60 14.85 9.16
C SER A 228 0.11 15.07 10.59
N PRO A 229 0.73 16.02 11.34
CA PRO A 229 0.22 16.45 12.65
C PRO A 229 -1.24 16.90 12.65
N PHE A 230 -1.77 17.31 11.49
CA PHE A 230 -3.18 17.68 11.38
C PHE A 230 -4.09 16.49 11.70
N ASN A 231 -3.65 15.26 11.42
CA ASN A 231 -4.41 14.04 11.68
C ASN A 231 -4.04 13.36 13.01
N ALA A 232 -3.22 13.98 13.85
CA ALA A 232 -2.72 13.39 15.08
C ALA A 232 -3.76 13.30 16.23
N SER A 233 -4.96 13.87 16.07
CA SER A 233 -5.97 13.83 17.12
C SER A 233 -6.56 12.41 17.26
N GLN A 234 -6.18 11.71 18.33
CA GLN A 234 -6.75 10.40 18.73
C GLN A 234 -8.17 10.52 19.32
N SER A 235 -8.98 11.48 18.85
CA SER A 235 -10.40 11.48 19.19
C SER A 235 -11.08 10.32 18.46
N ILE A 236 -12.04 9.68 19.15
CA ILE A 236 -12.89 8.60 18.59
C ILE A 236 -13.51 9.01 17.23
N PHE A 237 -13.68 10.32 17.01
CA PHE A 237 -14.02 10.90 15.72
C PHE A 237 -12.94 11.88 15.28
N SER A 238 -12.20 11.55 14.22
CA SER A 238 -11.33 12.49 13.50
C SER A 238 -12.02 12.92 12.21
N PRO A 239 -12.53 14.17 12.12
CA PRO A 239 -13.10 14.70 10.88
C PRO A 239 -12.10 14.67 9.72
N ILE A 240 -10.80 14.75 10.02
CA ILE A 240 -9.72 14.74 9.04
C ILE A 240 -9.57 13.33 8.46
N SER A 241 -9.42 12.29 9.29
CA SER A 241 -9.38 10.89 8.82
C SER A 241 -10.61 10.53 7.99
N ALA A 242 -11.79 10.97 8.43
CA ALA A 242 -13.05 10.74 7.71
C ALA A 242 -13.06 11.43 6.34
N THR A 243 -12.58 12.68 6.28
CA THR A 243 -12.50 13.45 5.03
C THR A 243 -11.49 12.82 4.06
N LEU A 244 -10.30 12.47 4.54
CA LEU A 244 -9.28 11.81 3.72
C LEU A 244 -9.81 10.48 3.16
N SER A 245 -10.41 9.64 4.02
CA SER A 245 -11.03 8.38 3.60
C SER A 245 -12.12 8.58 2.55
N ALA A 246 -12.98 9.59 2.72
CA ALA A 246 -14.04 9.90 1.77
C ALA A 246 -13.48 10.34 0.40
N ILE A 247 -12.42 11.16 0.38
CA ILE A 247 -11.74 11.57 -0.85
C ILE A 247 -11.13 10.34 -1.55
N THR A 248 -10.44 9.47 -0.80
CA THR A 248 -9.85 8.24 -1.36
C THR A 248 -10.91 7.34 -1.97
N LEU A 249 -12.02 7.10 -1.27
CA LEU A 249 -13.15 6.30 -1.76
C LEU A 249 -13.77 6.93 -3.00
N TYR A 250 -13.98 8.25 -3.01
CA TYR A 250 -14.50 8.98 -4.16
C TYR A 250 -13.59 8.80 -5.39
N LEU A 251 -12.28 8.98 -5.23
CA LEU A 251 -11.30 8.78 -6.31
C LEU A 251 -11.29 7.32 -6.79
N GLY A 252 -11.37 6.36 -5.87
CA GLY A 252 -11.47 4.94 -6.18
C GLY A 252 -12.73 4.60 -7.00
N CYS A 253 -13.89 5.13 -6.60
CA CYS A 253 -15.13 5.00 -7.37
C CYS A 253 -15.02 5.66 -8.74
N HIS A 254 -14.39 6.83 -8.83
CA HIS A 254 -14.19 7.53 -10.09
C HIS A 254 -13.26 6.76 -11.04
N VAL A 255 -12.18 6.17 -10.52
CA VAL A 255 -11.31 5.24 -11.28
C VAL A 255 -12.11 4.04 -11.77
N TYR A 256 -12.87 3.38 -10.88
CA TYR A 256 -13.70 2.22 -11.24
C TYR A 256 -14.69 2.56 -12.37
N GLN A 257 -15.40 3.70 -12.26
CA GLN A 257 -16.33 4.16 -13.27
C GLN A 257 -15.63 4.44 -14.60
N HIS A 258 -14.49 5.15 -14.57
CA HIS A 258 -13.75 5.49 -15.78
C HIS A 258 -13.22 4.25 -16.50
N VAL A 259 -12.64 3.32 -15.74
CA VAL A 259 -11.98 2.12 -16.27
C VAL A 259 -12.98 1.06 -16.74
N ILE A 260 -14.18 1.00 -16.17
CA ILE A 260 -15.15 -0.05 -16.51
C ILE A 260 -16.26 0.46 -17.43
N LEU A 261 -16.72 1.69 -17.25
CA LEU A 261 -17.86 2.22 -18.01
C LEU A 261 -17.41 2.99 -19.26
N ALA A 262 -16.15 3.43 -19.32
CA ALA A 262 -15.71 4.39 -20.31
C ALA A 262 -14.31 4.11 -20.89
N ASP A 263 -13.73 2.91 -20.71
CA ASP A 263 -12.34 2.62 -21.10
C ASP A 263 -12.09 3.11 -22.53
N PRO A 264 -11.34 4.22 -22.69
CA PRO A 264 -11.19 4.85 -23.99
C PRO A 264 -10.31 4.04 -24.93
N PHE A 265 -9.73 2.94 -24.44
CA PHE A 265 -8.80 2.07 -25.16
C PHE A 265 -9.37 0.67 -25.48
N ASP A 266 -10.58 0.34 -25.02
CA ASP A 266 -11.31 -0.89 -25.38
C ASP A 266 -12.16 -0.74 -26.67
N LYS A 267 -11.81 0.23 -27.52
CA LYS A 267 -12.36 0.41 -28.87
C LYS A 267 -11.28 0.33 -29.94
#